data_AF-A0A1Y6IWV7-F1
#
_entry.id   AF-A0A1Y6IWV7-F1
#
_cell.length_a   1.000
_cell.length_b   1.000
_cell.length_c   1.000
_cell.angle_alpha   90.00
_cell.angle_beta   90.00
_cell.angle_gamma   90.00
#
_symmetry.space_group_name_H-M   'P 1'
#
loop_
_entity.id
_entity.type
_entity.pdbx_description
1 polymer ?
#
loop_
_entity_poly.entity_id
_entity_poly.type
_entity_poly.pdbx_seq_one_letter_code
_entity_poly.pdbx_strand_id
1 'polypeptide(L)'
;MKNKMTVLNLLLPQWNPLQVFPVLPMFKGYFTHHGLEVKTLDANVRFYHWLLSKDFLKILENHVSHTMMTNAVTRLQCEAAEHIQTVISEPEQTFDPIFNLRKQEVFEDERQRNHALEIWENYLTSVSIFFPPMHLSYRGLKFELPKNPEAIRNYCQNEEENLFRLYYTHVLFDQVQNLKPDFITLSIISNEQLLPSLIFCHLIKRLLPDIHLCVGAPLLVEYLKLGHGFEQLLPDELDSLVIGHHFEPFLALIQALEQGKPVPEHPYLLRNIKQEQHKVMEWKPILPESGYPKDYSDINLSDYFHFSPLGTVNSHMS
;
A
#
# COMPACT_ATOMS: atom_id res chain seq x y z
N MET A 1 23.85 -2.85 -25.61
CA MET A 1 23.06 -1.74 -25.02
C MET A 1 22.48 -2.29 -23.73
N LYS A 2 22.71 -1.66 -22.58
CA LYS A 2 21.98 -2.05 -21.36
C LYS A 2 20.49 -1.79 -21.63
N ASN A 3 19.63 -2.74 -21.27
CA ASN A 3 18.20 -2.48 -21.28
C ASN A 3 17.92 -1.34 -20.31
N LYS A 4 16.97 -0.50 -20.70
CA LYS A 4 16.46 0.59 -19.87
C LYS A 4 15.85 0.01 -18.60
N MET A 5 16.15 0.59 -17.44
CA MET A 5 15.58 0.10 -16.19
C MET A 5 14.07 0.34 -16.16
N THR A 6 13.32 -0.69 -15.79
CA THR A 6 11.88 -0.61 -15.57
C THR A 6 11.59 -0.27 -14.12
N VAL A 7 10.87 0.82 -13.89
CA VAL A 7 10.51 1.32 -12.56
C VAL A 7 9.07 0.95 -12.26
N LEU A 8 8.84 0.33 -11.10
CA LEU A 8 7.51 0.07 -10.57
C LEU A 8 7.23 0.96 -9.36
N ASN A 9 6.29 1.88 -9.53
CA ASN A 9 5.76 2.75 -8.48
C ASN A 9 4.54 2.10 -7.82
N LEU A 10 4.67 1.74 -6.55
CA LEU A 10 3.63 1.05 -5.78
C LEU A 10 3.06 1.94 -4.68
N LEU A 11 1.73 2.04 -4.65
CA LEU A 11 1.01 2.42 -3.45
C LEU A 11 0.53 1.17 -2.74
N LEU A 12 1.16 0.85 -1.62
CA LEU A 12 0.69 -0.22 -0.74
C LEU A 12 -0.48 0.27 0.12
N PRO A 13 -1.32 -0.66 0.63
CA PRO A 13 -2.24 -0.34 1.71
C PRO A 13 -1.49 0.28 2.90
N GLN A 14 -2.15 0.98 3.83
CA GLN A 14 -3.53 1.43 3.73
C GLN A 14 -3.58 2.88 3.19
N TRP A 15 -4.49 3.12 2.26
CA TRP A 15 -4.91 4.45 1.81
C TRP A 15 -6.43 4.44 1.58
N ASN A 16 -7.06 5.61 1.59
CA ASN A 16 -8.50 5.72 1.34
C ASN A 16 -8.86 5.21 -0.09
N PRO A 17 -9.67 4.13 -0.23
CA PRO A 17 -9.98 3.53 -1.53
C PRO A 17 -11.07 4.29 -2.31
N LEU A 18 -11.63 5.35 -1.74
CA LEU A 18 -12.61 6.18 -2.42
C LEU A 18 -11.97 6.95 -3.57
N GLN A 19 -10.71 7.38 -3.47
CA GLN A 19 -10.09 8.24 -4.48
C GLN A 19 -8.65 7.85 -4.78
N VAL A 20 -8.23 8.12 -6.01
CA VAL A 20 -6.85 7.95 -6.47
C VAL A 20 -5.89 8.75 -5.60
N PHE A 21 -4.79 8.12 -5.20
CA PHE A 21 -3.70 8.82 -4.54
C PHE A 21 -2.99 9.76 -5.53
N PRO A 22 -3.03 11.09 -5.34
CA PRO A 22 -2.59 12.03 -6.38
C PRO A 22 -1.10 11.95 -6.75
N VAL A 23 -0.26 11.42 -5.86
CA VAL A 23 1.17 11.29 -6.11
C VAL A 23 1.46 10.20 -7.14
N LEU A 24 0.62 9.17 -7.26
CA LEU A 24 0.81 8.10 -8.25
C LEU A 24 0.93 8.64 -9.69
N PRO A 25 -0.07 9.37 -10.22
CA PRO A 25 0.02 9.91 -11.58
C PRO A 25 1.06 11.04 -11.71
N MET A 26 1.34 11.78 -10.63
CA MET A 26 2.40 12.79 -10.64
C MET A 26 3.80 12.17 -10.76
N PHE A 27 4.06 11.09 -10.02
CA PHE A 27 5.30 10.33 -10.07
C PHE A 27 5.49 9.79 -11.49
N LYS A 28 4.49 9.07 -12.02
CA LYS A 28 4.58 8.53 -13.38
C LYS A 28 4.87 9.61 -14.43
N GLY A 29 4.15 10.72 -14.41
CA GLY A 29 4.34 11.77 -15.40
C GLY A 29 5.70 12.46 -15.28
N TYR A 30 6.21 12.68 -14.07
CA TYR A 30 7.56 13.24 -13.85
C TYR A 30 8.64 12.35 -14.47
N PHE A 31 8.66 11.05 -14.14
CA PHE A 31 9.73 10.17 -14.60
C PHE A 31 9.60 9.79 -16.07
N THR A 32 8.38 9.69 -16.59
CA THR A 32 8.13 9.50 -18.04
C THR A 32 8.62 10.72 -18.83
N HIS A 33 8.42 11.94 -18.32
CA HIS A 33 8.96 13.16 -18.94
C HIS A 33 10.49 13.17 -18.98
N HIS A 34 11.15 12.59 -17.98
CA HIS A 34 12.61 12.40 -17.95
C HIS A 34 13.08 11.16 -18.71
N GLY A 35 12.17 10.56 -19.50
CA GLY A 35 12.49 9.46 -20.37
C GLY A 35 12.80 8.17 -19.61
N LEU A 36 12.25 7.92 -18.42
CA LEU A 36 12.26 6.61 -17.76
C LEU A 36 11.04 5.78 -18.15
N GLU A 37 11.15 4.46 -18.05
CA GLU A 37 10.01 3.55 -18.21
C GLU A 37 9.39 3.26 -16.83
N VAL A 38 8.21 3.82 -16.59
CA VAL A 38 7.54 3.72 -15.29
C VAL A 38 6.18 3.05 -15.44
N LYS A 39 5.98 2.01 -14.62
CA LYS A 39 4.69 1.40 -14.35
C LYS A 39 4.21 1.81 -12.96
N THR A 40 2.93 2.15 -12.88
CA THR A 40 2.28 2.50 -11.62
C THR A 40 1.23 1.45 -11.28
N LEU A 41 1.23 1.02 -10.02
CA LEU A 41 0.26 0.06 -9.52
C LEU A 41 -0.27 0.54 -8.16
N ASP A 42 -1.57 0.84 -8.14
CA ASP A 42 -2.31 1.10 -6.91
C ASP A 42 -2.69 -0.25 -6.28
N ALA A 43 -1.79 -0.79 -5.45
CA ALA A 43 -2.04 -2.01 -4.71
C ALA A 43 -3.02 -1.78 -3.55
N ASN A 44 -3.29 -0.53 -3.15
CA ASN A 44 -4.28 -0.22 -2.13
C ASN A 44 -5.71 -0.46 -2.63
N VAL A 45 -6.10 0.09 -3.79
CA VAL A 45 -7.47 -0.13 -4.29
C VAL A 45 -7.72 -1.61 -4.57
N ARG A 46 -6.71 -2.32 -5.09
CA ARG A 46 -6.77 -3.77 -5.33
C ARG A 46 -6.91 -4.59 -4.05
N PHE A 47 -6.34 -4.14 -2.93
CA PHE A 47 -6.53 -4.78 -1.63
C PHE A 47 -8.00 -4.77 -1.22
N TYR A 48 -8.70 -3.65 -1.38
CA TYR A 48 -10.13 -3.58 -1.05
C TYR A 48 -11.00 -4.40 -2.01
N HIS A 49 -10.68 -4.46 -3.31
CA HIS A 49 -11.35 -5.39 -4.24
C HIS A 49 -11.14 -6.85 -3.83
N TRP A 50 -9.93 -7.20 -3.41
CA TRP A 50 -9.64 -8.55 -2.92
C TRP A 50 -10.43 -8.87 -1.64
N LEU A 51 -10.50 -7.95 -0.67
CA LEU A 51 -11.33 -8.12 0.53
C LEU A 51 -12.82 -8.28 0.21
N LEU A 52 -13.28 -7.75 -0.92
CA LEU A 52 -14.66 -7.86 -1.42
C LEU A 52 -14.79 -8.94 -2.51
N SER A 53 -14.00 -10.01 -2.42
CA SER A 53 -13.98 -11.10 -3.40
C SER A 53 -14.36 -12.44 -2.80
N LYS A 54 -14.90 -13.33 -3.64
CA LYS A 54 -15.19 -14.72 -3.26
C LYS A 54 -13.95 -15.49 -2.84
N ASP A 55 -12.79 -15.16 -3.42
CA ASP A 55 -11.54 -15.85 -3.10
C ASP A 55 -11.06 -15.48 -1.70
N PHE A 56 -11.18 -14.21 -1.30
CA PHE A 56 -10.92 -13.82 0.08
C PHE A 56 -11.93 -14.42 1.06
N LEU A 57 -13.23 -14.47 0.72
CA LEU A 57 -14.23 -15.10 1.60
C LEU A 57 -13.88 -16.56 1.94
N LYS A 58 -13.36 -17.33 0.99
CA LYS A 58 -12.88 -18.71 1.25
C LYS A 58 -11.69 -18.74 2.19
N ILE A 59 -10.73 -17.83 2.02
CA ILE A 59 -9.57 -17.70 2.90
C ILE A 59 -10.03 -17.34 4.31
N LEU A 60 -10.93 -16.35 4.41
CA LEU A 60 -11.51 -15.86 5.66
C LEU A 60 -12.30 -16.97 6.38
N GLU A 61 -13.13 -17.73 5.68
CA GLU A 61 -13.90 -18.85 6.26
C GLU A 61 -13.00 -19.89 6.92
N ASN A 62 -11.93 -20.30 6.22
CA ASN A 62 -10.95 -21.24 6.76
C ASN A 62 -10.23 -20.66 7.98
N HIS A 63 -9.83 -19.39 7.92
CA HIS A 63 -9.13 -18.70 9.00
C HIS A 63 -10.01 -18.52 10.26
N VAL A 64 -11.26 -18.11 10.07
CA VAL A 64 -12.26 -18.00 11.14
C VAL A 64 -12.50 -19.36 11.77
N SER A 65 -12.77 -20.39 10.97
CA SER A 65 -13.00 -21.75 11.46
C SER A 65 -11.82 -22.28 12.27
N HIS A 66 -10.60 -22.10 11.76
CA HIS A 66 -9.39 -22.50 12.46
C HIS A 66 -9.24 -21.76 13.80
N THR A 67 -9.37 -20.42 13.78
CA THR A 67 -9.24 -19.57 14.97
C THR A 67 -10.26 -19.95 16.06
N MET A 68 -11.50 -20.26 15.66
CA MET A 68 -12.59 -20.64 16.57
C MET A 68 -12.41 -22.04 17.18
N MET A 69 -11.65 -22.93 16.52
CA MET A 69 -11.36 -24.28 17.03
C MET A 69 -10.15 -24.33 17.95
N THR A 70 -9.15 -23.46 17.73
CA THR A 70 -7.84 -23.55 18.40
C THR A 70 -7.70 -22.65 19.63
N ASN A 71 -8.54 -21.62 19.76
CA ASN A 71 -8.42 -20.62 20.81
C ASN A 71 -9.62 -20.59 21.75
N ALA A 72 -9.42 -20.03 22.95
CA ALA A 72 -10.54 -19.64 23.79
C ALA A 72 -11.31 -18.50 23.08
N VAL A 73 -12.56 -18.79 22.70
CA VAL A 73 -13.38 -17.88 21.91
C VAL A 73 -13.99 -16.79 22.80
N THR A 74 -13.81 -15.53 22.40
CA THR A 74 -14.45 -14.38 23.02
C THR A 74 -15.85 -14.13 22.43
N ARG A 75 -16.71 -13.45 23.19
CA ARG A 75 -18.03 -13.03 22.68
C ARG A 75 -17.93 -12.21 21.39
N LEU A 76 -16.94 -11.32 21.32
CA LEU A 76 -16.69 -10.49 20.14
C LEU A 76 -16.33 -11.33 18.91
N GLN A 77 -15.56 -12.40 19.08
CA GLN A 77 -15.25 -13.35 18.01
C GLN A 77 -16.48 -14.14 17.56
N CYS A 78 -17.37 -14.54 18.47
CA CYS A 78 -18.64 -15.17 18.09
C CYS A 78 -19.51 -14.24 17.22
N GLU A 79 -19.73 -13.00 17.67
CA GLU A 79 -20.54 -12.01 16.95
C GLU A 79 -19.93 -11.70 15.55
N ALA A 80 -18.60 -11.59 15.47
CA ALA A 80 -17.91 -11.39 14.20
C ALA A 80 -17.98 -12.63 13.28
N ALA A 81 -17.87 -13.85 13.83
CA ALA A 81 -18.00 -15.08 13.06
C ALA A 81 -19.41 -15.23 12.48
N GLU A 82 -20.46 -14.92 13.25
CA GLU A 82 -21.85 -14.94 12.79
C GLU A 82 -22.08 -13.93 11.66
N HIS A 83 -21.55 -12.70 11.80
CA HIS A 83 -21.62 -11.70 10.75
C HIS A 83 -20.88 -12.17 9.48
N ILE A 84 -19.65 -12.67 9.60
CA ILE A 84 -18.87 -13.20 8.47
C ILE A 84 -19.60 -14.35 7.79
N GLN A 85 -20.20 -15.28 8.54
CA GLN A 85 -20.98 -16.39 7.97
C GLN A 85 -22.17 -15.90 7.15
N THR A 86 -22.81 -14.81 7.60
CA THR A 86 -23.88 -14.15 6.86
C THR A 86 -23.34 -13.58 5.54
N VAL A 87 -22.22 -12.84 5.59
CA VAL A 87 -21.55 -12.30 4.38
C VAL A 87 -21.11 -13.40 3.42
N ILE A 88 -20.62 -14.54 3.92
CA ILE A 88 -20.24 -15.69 3.08
C ILE A 88 -21.46 -16.28 2.36
N SER A 89 -22.60 -16.35 3.05
CA SER A 89 -23.82 -16.95 2.52
C SER A 89 -24.52 -16.06 1.49
N GLU A 90 -24.50 -14.74 1.72
CA GLU A 90 -25.22 -13.73 0.92
C GLU A 90 -24.32 -12.51 0.64
N PRO A 91 -23.18 -12.70 -0.07
CA PRO A 91 -22.15 -11.67 -0.22
C PRO A 91 -22.65 -10.41 -0.91
N GLU A 92 -23.62 -10.53 -1.83
CA GLU A 92 -24.24 -9.41 -2.53
C GLU A 92 -24.89 -8.41 -1.58
N GLN A 93 -25.43 -8.85 -0.43
CA GLN A 93 -26.04 -7.93 0.54
C GLN A 93 -25.04 -6.99 1.19
N THR A 94 -23.77 -7.39 1.25
CA THR A 94 -22.67 -6.55 1.75
C THR A 94 -21.93 -5.87 0.62
N PHE A 95 -21.59 -6.59 -0.44
CA PHE A 95 -20.69 -6.11 -1.49
C PHE A 95 -21.36 -5.15 -2.46
N ASP A 96 -22.62 -5.40 -2.85
CA ASP A 96 -23.29 -4.53 -3.83
C ASP A 96 -23.48 -3.10 -3.31
N PRO A 97 -23.95 -2.84 -2.07
CA PRO A 97 -24.00 -1.50 -1.52
C PRO A 97 -22.64 -0.79 -1.55
N ILE A 98 -21.56 -1.49 -1.22
CA ILE A 98 -20.20 -0.94 -1.22
C ILE A 98 -19.76 -0.58 -2.65
N PHE A 99 -19.93 -1.48 -3.61
CA PHE A 99 -19.62 -1.19 -5.02
C PHE A 99 -20.52 -0.12 -5.62
N ASN A 100 -21.74 0.05 -5.11
CA ASN A 100 -22.67 1.08 -5.57
C ASN A 100 -22.26 2.49 -5.11
N LEU A 101 -21.32 2.67 -4.17
CA LEU A 101 -20.79 3.98 -3.79
C LEU A 101 -20.20 4.79 -4.97
N ARG A 102 -19.79 4.11 -6.05
CA ARG A 102 -19.31 4.76 -7.28
C ARG A 102 -20.42 5.21 -8.23
N LYS A 103 -21.68 4.88 -7.96
CA LYS A 103 -22.82 5.33 -8.77
C LYS A 103 -23.20 6.75 -8.39
N GLN A 104 -23.55 7.54 -9.40
CA GLN A 104 -23.97 8.93 -9.20
C GLN A 104 -25.17 9.04 -8.24
N GLU A 105 -26.19 8.18 -8.42
CA GLU A 105 -27.40 8.16 -7.58
C GLU A 105 -27.08 7.96 -6.09
N VAL A 106 -26.11 7.09 -5.76
CA VAL A 106 -25.68 6.85 -4.38
C VAL A 106 -24.80 8.00 -3.88
N PHE A 107 -23.95 8.56 -4.74
CA PHE A 107 -23.12 9.70 -4.39
C PHE A 107 -23.96 10.93 -4.02
N GLU A 108 -25.05 11.19 -4.76
CA GLU A 108 -25.96 12.32 -4.55
C GLU A 108 -26.91 12.13 -3.36
N ASP A 109 -27.21 10.89 -2.96
CA ASP A 109 -28.04 10.57 -1.80
C ASP A 109 -27.19 10.26 -0.55
N GLU A 110 -27.14 11.21 0.38
CA GLU A 110 -26.41 11.06 1.63
C GLU A 110 -26.85 9.85 2.46
N ARG A 111 -28.13 9.49 2.47
CA ARG A 111 -28.62 8.36 3.26
C ARG A 111 -28.11 7.05 2.68
N GLN A 112 -28.21 6.87 1.36
CA GLN A 112 -27.70 5.69 0.68
C GLN A 112 -26.19 5.56 0.85
N ARG A 113 -25.46 6.67 0.68
CA ARG A 113 -24.01 6.71 0.87
C ARG A 113 -23.61 6.32 2.29
N ASN A 114 -24.22 6.93 3.30
CA ASN A 114 -23.87 6.66 4.71
C ASN A 114 -24.19 5.21 5.09
N HIS A 115 -25.31 4.67 4.59
CA HIS A 115 -25.67 3.27 4.81
C HIS A 115 -24.63 2.30 4.20
N ALA A 116 -24.21 2.52 2.96
CA ALA A 116 -23.19 1.70 2.31
C ALA A 116 -21.82 1.78 3.02
N LEU A 117 -21.43 2.97 3.50
CA LEU A 117 -20.21 3.15 4.28
C LEU A 117 -20.26 2.46 5.64
N GLU A 118 -21.43 2.44 6.30
CA GLU A 118 -21.64 1.71 7.57
C GLU A 118 -21.56 0.20 7.36
N ILE A 119 -22.17 -0.34 6.29
CA ILE A 119 -22.03 -1.74 5.89
C ILE A 119 -20.54 -2.09 5.70
N TRP A 120 -19.81 -1.23 4.99
CA TRP A 120 -18.38 -1.45 4.77
C TRP A 120 -17.58 -1.48 6.08
N GLU A 121 -17.81 -0.50 6.96
CA GLU A 121 -17.10 -0.42 8.23
C GLU A 121 -17.40 -1.63 9.14
N ASN A 122 -18.65 -2.07 9.19
CA ASN A 122 -19.05 -3.24 9.97
C ASN A 122 -18.39 -4.52 9.43
N TYR A 123 -18.33 -4.69 8.10
CA TYR A 123 -17.62 -5.82 7.49
C TYR A 123 -16.13 -5.82 7.82
N LEU A 124 -15.43 -4.69 7.63
CA LEU A 124 -13.99 -4.60 7.92
C LEU A 124 -13.69 -4.77 9.42
N THR A 125 -14.60 -4.32 10.30
CA THR A 125 -14.51 -4.55 11.74
C THR A 125 -14.57 -6.04 12.07
N SER A 126 -15.51 -6.78 11.48
CA SER A 126 -15.59 -8.23 11.67
C SER A 126 -14.36 -8.95 11.13
N VAL A 127 -13.84 -8.56 9.97
CA VAL A 127 -12.58 -9.11 9.45
C VAL A 127 -11.43 -8.84 10.42
N SER A 128 -11.30 -7.62 10.92
CA SER A 128 -10.20 -7.20 11.81
C SER A 128 -10.10 -8.03 13.10
N ILE A 129 -11.24 -8.50 13.63
CA ILE A 129 -11.28 -9.32 14.85
C ILE A 129 -10.51 -10.62 14.70
N PHE A 130 -10.35 -11.13 13.47
CA PHE A 130 -9.61 -12.35 13.17
C PHE A 130 -8.16 -12.10 12.72
N PHE A 131 -7.74 -10.84 12.55
CA PHE A 131 -6.37 -10.49 12.17
C PHE A 131 -5.74 -9.49 13.16
N PRO A 132 -5.52 -9.87 14.42
CA PRO A 132 -4.80 -9.00 15.36
C PRO A 132 -3.33 -8.80 14.93
N PRO A 133 -2.68 -7.67 15.31
CA PRO A 133 -3.16 -6.61 16.20
C PRO A 133 -3.78 -5.42 15.45
N MET A 134 -4.22 -5.58 14.20
CA MET A 134 -4.73 -4.47 13.39
C MET A 134 -6.25 -4.33 13.44
N HIS A 135 -6.71 -3.10 13.26
CA HIS A 135 -8.10 -2.75 13.04
C HIS A 135 -8.20 -1.93 11.76
N LEU A 136 -8.76 -2.55 10.73
CA LEU A 136 -8.91 -2.02 9.39
C LEU A 136 -10.24 -1.27 9.27
N SER A 137 -10.17 -0.08 8.68
CA SER A 137 -11.31 0.72 8.24
C SER A 137 -11.10 1.12 6.78
N TYR A 138 -12.15 1.46 6.06
CA TYR A 138 -11.98 2.12 4.76
C TYR A 138 -11.37 3.52 4.92
N ARG A 139 -11.43 4.08 6.14
CA ARG A 139 -10.87 5.39 6.49
C ARG A 139 -9.41 5.36 6.92
N GLY A 140 -8.88 4.19 7.27
CA GLY A 140 -7.58 4.11 7.92
C GLY A 140 -7.22 2.72 8.41
N LEU A 141 -6.04 2.61 9.01
CA LEU A 141 -5.56 1.41 9.68
C LEU A 141 -5.05 1.76 11.07
N LYS A 142 -5.61 1.15 12.10
CA LYS A 142 -5.08 1.23 13.47
C LYS A 142 -4.30 -0.03 13.76
N PHE A 143 -3.10 0.11 14.30
CA PHE A 143 -2.30 -1.01 14.78
C PHE A 143 -1.32 -0.51 15.83
N GLU A 144 -0.81 -1.43 16.64
CA GLU A 144 0.35 -1.19 17.49
C GLU A 144 1.49 -2.06 17.00
N LEU A 145 2.57 -1.44 16.50
CA LEU A 145 3.76 -2.20 16.17
C LEU A 145 4.43 -2.69 17.46
N PRO A 146 4.90 -3.95 17.47
CA PRO A 146 5.85 -4.37 18.49
C PRO A 146 7.02 -3.38 18.57
N LYS A 147 7.40 -2.98 19.79
CA LYS A 147 8.50 -2.03 20.02
C LYS A 147 9.90 -2.62 19.74
N ASN A 148 9.94 -3.91 19.38
CA ASN A 148 11.13 -4.71 19.18
C ASN A 148 11.21 -5.11 17.68
N PRO A 149 12.34 -4.81 16.98
CA PRO A 149 12.57 -5.23 15.60
C PRO A 149 12.37 -6.71 15.30
N GLU A 150 12.79 -7.60 16.20
CA GLU A 150 12.64 -9.04 16.05
C GLU A 150 11.17 -9.46 16.06
N ALA A 151 10.36 -8.85 16.93
CA ALA A 151 8.93 -9.11 16.97
C ALA A 151 8.22 -8.61 15.70
N ILE A 152 8.64 -7.46 15.14
CA ILE A 152 8.14 -7.00 13.83
C ILE A 152 8.53 -7.99 12.73
N ARG A 153 9.79 -8.43 12.70
CA ARG A 153 10.27 -9.39 11.71
C ARG A 153 9.49 -10.70 11.78
N ASN A 154 9.26 -11.23 12.98
CA ASN A 154 8.47 -12.44 13.19
C ASN A 154 7.02 -12.27 12.72
N TYR A 155 6.39 -11.14 13.05
CA TYR A 155 5.04 -10.82 12.58
C TYR A 155 4.96 -10.71 11.04
N CYS A 156 5.97 -10.11 10.40
CA CYS A 156 6.04 -10.00 8.94
C CYS A 156 6.23 -11.36 8.25
N GLN A 157 6.72 -12.37 8.97
CA GLN A 157 6.97 -13.71 8.44
C GLN A 157 5.80 -14.69 8.67
N ASN A 158 4.89 -14.40 9.61
CA ASN A 158 3.74 -15.26 9.89
C ASN A 158 2.68 -15.15 8.77
N GLU A 159 2.43 -16.25 8.07
CA GLU A 159 1.46 -16.29 6.95
C GLU A 159 0.02 -16.17 7.43
N GLU A 160 -0.33 -16.92 8.47
CA GLU A 160 -1.71 -17.19 8.87
C GLU A 160 -2.31 -16.01 9.64
N GLU A 161 -1.48 -15.25 10.37
CA GLU A 161 -1.94 -14.12 11.19
C GLU A 161 -1.94 -12.78 10.45
N ASN A 162 -1.42 -12.72 9.22
CA ASN A 162 -1.10 -11.45 8.56
C ASN A 162 -1.90 -11.22 7.27
N LEU A 163 -2.96 -10.42 7.38
CA LEU A 163 -3.84 -10.09 6.25
C LEU A 163 -3.12 -9.47 5.05
N PHE A 164 -2.15 -8.58 5.27
CA PHE A 164 -1.42 -7.95 4.17
C PHE A 164 -0.49 -8.94 3.48
N ARG A 165 0.10 -9.87 4.24
CA ARG A 165 0.89 -10.94 3.66
C ARG A 165 0.04 -11.89 2.81
N LEU A 166 -1.16 -12.26 3.27
CA LEU A 166 -2.12 -13.01 2.46
C LEU A 166 -2.43 -12.28 1.16
N TYR A 167 -2.74 -10.98 1.25
CA TYR A 167 -2.97 -10.15 0.06
C TYR A 167 -1.76 -10.14 -0.90
N TYR A 168 -0.55 -9.98 -0.36
CA TYR A 168 0.64 -9.92 -1.20
C TYR A 168 0.91 -11.24 -1.91
N THR A 169 0.82 -12.36 -1.21
CA THR A 169 1.04 -13.69 -1.76
C THR A 169 -0.03 -14.07 -2.79
N HIS A 170 -1.30 -13.78 -2.51
CA HIS A 170 -2.41 -14.21 -3.37
C HIS A 170 -2.74 -13.26 -4.52
N VAL A 171 -2.30 -12.00 -4.45
CA VAL A 171 -2.69 -10.98 -5.44
C VAL A 171 -1.50 -10.19 -5.97
N LEU A 172 -0.70 -9.61 -5.09
CA LEU A 172 0.28 -8.61 -5.51
C LEU A 172 1.52 -9.22 -6.18
N PHE A 173 2.05 -10.31 -5.64
CA PHE A 173 3.35 -10.85 -6.06
C PHE A 173 3.37 -11.38 -7.49
N ASP A 174 2.33 -12.08 -7.92
CA ASP A 174 2.21 -12.52 -9.32
C ASP A 174 2.27 -11.33 -10.29
N GLN A 175 1.61 -10.22 -9.94
CA GLN A 175 1.59 -9.02 -10.76
C GLN A 175 2.96 -8.35 -10.80
N VAL A 176 3.61 -8.22 -9.64
CA VAL A 176 4.96 -7.64 -9.55
C VAL A 176 5.97 -8.48 -10.34
N GLN A 177 5.91 -9.82 -10.26
CA GLN A 177 6.77 -10.71 -11.05
C GLN A 177 6.52 -10.59 -12.55
N ASN A 178 5.24 -10.48 -12.97
CA ASN A 178 4.89 -10.32 -14.38
C ASN A 178 5.41 -9.01 -14.98
N LEU A 179 5.49 -7.95 -14.17
CA LEU A 179 6.03 -6.66 -14.58
C LEU A 179 7.57 -6.64 -14.69
N LYS A 180 8.27 -7.60 -14.05
CA LYS A 180 9.73 -7.74 -14.04
C LYS A 180 10.47 -6.40 -13.82
N PRO A 181 10.16 -5.66 -12.74
CA PRO A 181 10.82 -4.39 -12.49
C PRO A 181 12.30 -4.59 -12.14
N ASP A 182 13.13 -3.60 -12.47
CA ASP A 182 14.51 -3.47 -11.99
C ASP A 182 14.58 -2.60 -10.73
N PHE A 183 13.57 -1.76 -10.52
CA PHE A 183 13.47 -0.84 -9.40
C PHE A 183 12.03 -0.78 -8.89
N ILE A 184 11.83 -0.94 -7.59
CA ILE A 184 10.54 -0.72 -6.94
C ILE A 184 10.65 0.50 -6.05
N THR A 185 9.66 1.40 -6.17
CA THR A 185 9.46 2.45 -5.18
C THR A 185 8.14 2.32 -4.44
N LEU A 186 8.21 2.59 -3.13
CA LEU A 186 7.07 2.67 -2.24
C LEU A 186 6.93 4.10 -1.72
N SER A 187 5.70 4.58 -1.57
CA SER A 187 5.41 5.83 -0.85
C SER A 187 4.85 5.53 0.54
N ILE A 188 5.56 5.95 1.59
CA ILE A 188 5.07 5.89 2.98
C ILE A 188 4.84 7.32 3.46
N ILE A 189 3.57 7.74 3.43
CA ILE A 189 3.17 9.10 3.78
C ILE A 189 2.27 9.19 5.01
N SER A 190 1.70 8.07 5.47
CA SER A 190 0.90 7.99 6.69
C SER A 190 1.31 6.81 7.57
N ASN A 191 1.00 6.89 8.87
CA ASN A 191 1.30 5.81 9.82
C ASN A 191 0.63 4.50 9.40
N GLU A 192 -0.54 4.61 8.76
CA GLU A 192 -1.39 3.53 8.32
C GLU A 192 -0.72 2.67 7.23
N GLN A 193 0.24 3.24 6.49
CA GLN A 193 1.02 2.53 5.48
C GLN A 193 2.27 1.85 6.03
N LEU A 194 2.66 2.14 7.27
CA LEU A 194 3.93 1.68 7.81
C LEU A 194 3.96 0.15 7.91
N LEU A 195 3.01 -0.43 8.63
CA LEU A 195 2.95 -1.89 8.82
C LEU A 195 2.91 -2.67 7.49
N PRO A 196 1.94 -2.43 6.58
CA PRO A 196 1.91 -3.08 5.27
C PRO A 196 3.19 -2.88 4.46
N SER A 197 3.83 -1.71 4.52
CA SER A 197 5.09 -1.46 3.80
C SER A 197 6.27 -2.23 4.38
N LEU A 198 6.39 -2.32 5.71
CA LEU A 198 7.43 -3.12 6.36
C LEU A 198 7.30 -4.61 5.99
N ILE A 199 6.07 -5.13 5.99
CA ILE A 199 5.79 -6.51 5.56
C ILE A 199 6.23 -6.72 4.12
N PHE A 200 5.86 -5.80 3.20
CA PHE A 200 6.23 -5.91 1.79
C PHE A 200 7.76 -5.91 1.62
N CYS A 201 8.46 -4.99 2.27
CA CYS A 201 9.91 -4.86 2.19
C CYS A 201 10.64 -6.15 2.65
N HIS A 202 10.17 -6.80 3.72
CA HIS A 202 10.75 -8.08 4.18
C HIS A 202 10.50 -9.27 3.24
N LEU A 203 9.50 -9.18 2.37
CA LEU A 203 9.10 -10.28 1.49
C LEU A 203 9.59 -10.11 0.06
N ILE A 204 9.66 -8.87 -0.45
CA ILE A 204 9.86 -8.63 -1.88
C ILE A 204 11.20 -9.15 -2.39
N LYS A 205 12.29 -9.09 -1.60
CA LYS A 205 13.59 -9.65 -1.99
C LYS A 205 13.65 -11.18 -1.98
N ARG A 206 12.70 -11.86 -1.34
CA ARG A 206 12.55 -13.32 -1.52
C ARG A 206 12.02 -13.66 -2.90
N LEU A 207 11.20 -12.77 -3.46
CA LEU A 207 10.57 -12.90 -4.76
C LEU A 207 11.50 -12.41 -5.89
N LEU A 208 12.14 -11.27 -5.68
CA LEU A 208 13.03 -10.58 -6.61
C LEU A 208 14.34 -10.23 -5.89
N PRO A 209 15.31 -11.15 -5.80
CA PRO A 209 16.54 -10.94 -5.01
C PRO A 209 17.37 -9.74 -5.43
N ASP A 210 17.37 -9.43 -6.72
CA ASP A 210 18.20 -8.37 -7.33
C ASP A 210 17.46 -7.03 -7.49
N ILE A 211 16.21 -6.91 -7.00
CA ILE A 211 15.46 -5.66 -7.11
C ILE A 211 16.12 -4.56 -6.29
N HIS A 212 16.26 -3.36 -6.87
CA HIS A 212 16.57 -2.17 -6.08
C HIS A 212 15.27 -1.66 -5.44
N LEU A 213 15.19 -1.72 -4.12
CA LEU A 213 14.04 -1.27 -3.34
C LEU A 213 14.31 0.12 -2.75
N CYS A 214 13.49 1.10 -3.12
CA CYS A 214 13.61 2.47 -2.62
C CYS A 214 12.31 2.98 -2.00
N VAL A 215 12.35 3.48 -0.77
CA VAL A 215 11.17 4.07 -0.13
C VAL A 215 11.24 5.60 -0.18
N GLY A 216 10.17 6.24 -0.65
CA GLY A 216 9.91 7.66 -0.45
C GLY A 216 9.13 7.86 0.84
N ALA A 217 9.72 8.59 1.78
CA ALA A 217 9.26 8.51 3.16
C ALA A 217 9.23 9.84 3.92
N PRO A 218 8.38 10.80 3.52
CA PRO A 218 8.23 12.04 4.26
C PRO A 218 7.89 11.79 5.73
N LEU A 219 7.08 10.77 6.04
CA LEU A 219 6.73 10.41 7.41
C LEU A 219 7.88 9.74 8.18
N LEU A 220 8.68 8.88 7.52
CA LEU A 220 9.79 8.20 8.22
C LEU A 220 10.84 9.17 8.73
N VAL A 221 10.96 10.35 8.10
CA VAL A 221 11.84 11.42 8.58
C VAL A 221 11.48 11.82 10.01
N GLU A 222 10.18 11.93 10.33
CA GLU A 222 9.74 12.29 11.67
C GLU A 222 10.11 11.22 12.69
N TYR A 223 9.86 9.95 12.36
CA TYR A 223 10.22 8.82 13.22
C TYR A 223 11.72 8.71 13.45
N LEU A 224 12.54 8.91 12.42
CA LEU A 224 13.99 8.91 12.52
C LEU A 224 14.51 10.10 13.34
N LYS A 225 13.88 11.29 13.22
CA LYS A 225 14.22 12.46 14.04
C LYS A 225 13.92 12.29 15.52
N LEU A 226 12.87 11.54 15.87
CA LEU A 226 12.51 11.26 17.26
C LEU A 226 13.55 10.38 17.98
N GLY A 227 14.40 9.65 17.25
CA GLY A 227 15.54 8.93 17.82
C GLY A 227 15.15 7.76 18.74
N HIS A 228 13.97 7.18 18.55
CA HIS A 228 13.45 6.08 19.39
C HIS A 228 13.85 4.68 18.91
N GLY A 229 14.95 4.55 18.16
CA GLY A 229 15.37 3.25 17.60
C GLY A 229 14.57 2.82 16.38
N PHE A 230 13.82 3.71 15.75
CA PHE A 230 12.96 3.40 14.61
C PHE A 230 13.75 2.85 13.42
N GLU A 231 14.99 3.32 13.24
CA GLU A 231 15.92 2.80 12.24
C GLU A 231 16.15 1.30 12.34
N GLN A 232 15.96 0.72 13.53
CA GLN A 232 16.11 -0.72 13.76
C GLN A 232 14.91 -1.51 13.23
N LEU A 233 13.76 -0.84 13.04
CA LEU A 233 12.57 -1.42 12.43
C LEU A 233 12.66 -1.41 10.90
N LEU A 234 13.61 -0.68 10.32
CA LEU A 234 13.80 -0.67 8.87
C LEU A 234 14.39 -2.00 8.40
N PRO A 235 13.79 -2.64 7.39
CA PRO A 235 14.27 -3.90 6.84
C PRO A 235 15.68 -3.74 6.27
N ASP A 236 16.55 -4.72 6.51
CA ASP A 236 17.88 -4.77 5.87
C ASP A 236 17.76 -4.94 4.34
N GLU A 237 16.58 -5.37 3.88
CA GLU A 237 16.22 -5.50 2.47
C GLU A 237 16.07 -4.13 1.76
N LEU A 238 15.98 -3.01 2.48
CA LEU A 238 15.81 -1.68 1.89
C LEU A 238 17.15 -1.12 1.38
N ASP A 239 17.26 -0.85 0.07
CA ASP A 239 18.52 -0.38 -0.55
C ASP A 239 18.71 1.13 -0.42
N SER A 240 17.62 1.90 -0.48
CA SER A 240 17.71 3.35 -0.37
C SER A 240 16.45 4.00 0.17
N LEU A 241 16.63 5.18 0.75
CA LEU A 241 15.56 6.00 1.30
C LEU A 241 15.66 7.42 0.74
N VAL A 242 14.56 7.90 0.16
CA VAL A 242 14.40 9.30 -0.22
C VAL A 242 13.60 10.01 0.86
N ILE A 243 14.18 11.07 1.42
CA ILE A 243 13.58 11.85 2.49
C ILE A 243 12.88 13.10 1.92
N GLY A 244 11.73 13.45 2.50
CA GLY A 244 10.94 14.61 2.05
C GLY A 244 10.10 14.37 0.79
N HIS A 245 9.71 15.45 0.13
CA HIS A 245 8.79 15.47 -1.01
C HIS A 245 9.52 15.82 -2.31
N HIS A 246 10.49 14.99 -2.70
CA HIS A 246 11.39 15.25 -3.83
C HIS A 246 11.38 14.10 -4.84
N PHE A 247 11.37 14.43 -6.13
CA PHE A 247 11.47 13.44 -7.22
C PHE A 247 12.87 13.37 -7.83
N GLU A 248 13.63 14.45 -7.73
CA GLU A 248 15.02 14.58 -8.19
C GLU A 248 15.96 13.50 -7.62
N PRO A 249 15.91 13.14 -6.31
CA PRO A 249 16.80 12.11 -5.75
C PRO A 249 16.53 10.73 -6.34
N PHE A 250 15.26 10.41 -6.62
CA PHE A 250 14.89 9.17 -7.31
C PHE A 250 15.44 9.16 -8.73
N LEU A 251 15.33 10.28 -9.46
CA LEU A 251 15.82 10.37 -10.83
C LEU A 251 17.34 10.15 -10.88
N ALA A 252 18.08 10.84 -10.02
CA ALA A 252 19.52 10.70 -9.91
C ALA A 252 19.95 9.28 -9.54
N LEU A 253 19.23 8.64 -8.62
CA LEU A 253 19.44 7.25 -8.23
C LEU A 253 19.21 6.29 -9.41
N ILE A 254 18.03 6.34 -10.04
CA ILE A 254 17.65 5.43 -11.12
C ILE A 254 18.61 5.57 -12.31
N GLN A 255 18.94 6.80 -12.71
CA GLN A 255 19.88 7.03 -13.82
C GLN A 255 21.29 6.52 -13.53
N ALA A 256 21.76 6.66 -12.28
CA ALA A 256 23.07 6.14 -11.89
C ALA A 256 23.09 4.60 -11.94
N LEU A 257 22.05 3.95 -11.40
CA LEU A 257 21.89 2.49 -11.44
C LEU A 257 21.84 1.96 -12.89
N GLU A 258 21.02 2.59 -13.74
CA GLU A 258 20.89 2.22 -15.15
C GLU A 258 22.24 2.30 -15.88
N GLN A 259 23.00 3.37 -15.63
CA GLN A 259 24.32 3.57 -16.23
C GLN A 259 25.44 2.73 -15.58
N GLY A 260 25.16 2.06 -14.45
CA GLY A 260 26.19 1.39 -13.64
C GLY A 260 27.25 2.35 -13.10
N LYS A 261 26.85 3.60 -12.84
CA LYS A 261 27.72 4.64 -12.29
C LYS A 261 27.50 4.78 -10.77
N PRO A 262 28.48 5.33 -10.04
CA PRO A 262 28.28 5.72 -8.66
C PRO A 262 27.08 6.66 -8.54
N VAL A 263 26.18 6.37 -7.59
CA VAL A 263 25.06 7.25 -7.28
C VAL A 263 25.59 8.57 -6.72
N PRO A 264 25.25 9.73 -7.32
CA PRO A 264 25.75 11.02 -6.88
C PRO A 264 25.32 11.29 -5.44
N GLU A 265 26.14 12.07 -4.71
CA GLU A 265 25.70 12.59 -3.41
C GLU A 265 24.46 13.46 -3.59
N HIS A 266 23.43 13.18 -2.79
CA HIS A 266 22.22 13.97 -2.76
C HIS A 266 21.80 14.17 -1.29
N PRO A 267 21.47 15.40 -0.86
CA PRO A 267 21.12 15.68 0.54
C PRO A 267 19.86 14.94 0.99
N TYR A 268 18.98 14.59 0.04
CA TYR A 268 17.72 13.89 0.30
C TYR A 268 17.72 12.41 -0.05
N LEU A 269 18.90 11.82 -0.29
CA LEU A 269 19.05 10.38 -0.58
C LEU A 269 19.99 9.73 0.43
N LEU A 270 19.47 8.69 1.07
CA LEU A 270 20.24 7.76 1.89
C LEU A 270 20.40 6.46 1.10
N ARG A 271 21.64 6.13 0.74
CA ARG A 271 22.08 4.88 0.11
C ARG A 271 22.55 3.87 1.16
N ASN A 272 23.00 4.37 2.32
CA ASN A 272 23.26 3.57 3.50
C ASN A 272 22.50 4.19 4.67
N ILE A 273 21.31 3.67 4.92
CA ILE A 273 20.39 4.23 5.91
C ILE A 273 21.02 4.28 7.31
N LYS A 274 21.85 3.30 7.67
CA LYS A 274 22.50 3.23 8.99
C LYS A 274 23.62 4.26 9.15
N GLN A 275 24.36 4.57 8.08
CA GLN A 275 25.49 5.51 8.12
C GLN A 275 25.11 6.96 7.79
N GLU A 276 24.05 7.15 7.01
CA GLU A 276 23.66 8.46 6.47
C GLU A 276 22.50 9.12 7.22
N GLN A 277 22.18 8.66 8.44
CA GLN A 277 21.10 9.21 9.27
C GLN A 277 21.25 10.70 9.57
N HIS A 278 22.48 11.21 9.58
CA HIS A 278 22.76 12.63 9.76
C HIS A 278 22.02 13.51 8.72
N LYS A 279 21.83 13.02 7.48
CA LYS A 279 21.07 13.72 6.42
C LYS A 279 19.62 13.97 6.82
N VAL A 280 19.02 13.08 7.62
CA VAL A 280 17.66 13.22 8.12
C VAL A 280 17.55 14.40 9.09
N MET A 281 18.56 14.58 9.96
CA MET A 281 18.58 15.66 10.95
C MET A 281 18.74 17.04 10.29
N GLU A 282 19.45 17.08 9.16
CA GLU A 282 19.69 18.31 8.38
C GLU A 282 18.52 18.66 7.44
N TRP A 283 17.59 17.73 7.21
CA TRP A 283 16.46 17.93 6.31
C TRP A 283 15.52 19.04 6.80
N LYS A 284 15.15 19.91 5.86
CA LYS A 284 14.14 20.95 6.00
C LYS A 284 13.03 20.72 4.99
N PRO A 285 11.75 20.90 5.38
CA PRO A 285 10.64 20.79 4.44
C PRO A 285 10.75 21.89 3.38
N ILE A 286 10.86 21.49 2.12
CA ILE A 286 10.75 22.37 0.97
C ILE A 286 9.54 21.87 0.18
N LEU A 287 8.61 22.77 -0.11
CA LEU A 287 7.48 22.45 -0.98
C LEU A 287 8.03 22.24 -2.40
N PRO A 288 7.68 21.15 -3.08
CA PRO A 288 8.11 20.94 -4.46
C PRO A 288 7.60 22.08 -5.34
N GLU A 289 8.36 22.44 -6.36
CA GLU A 289 7.87 23.33 -7.41
C GLU A 289 6.65 22.67 -8.07
N SER A 290 5.48 23.32 -7.98
CA SER A 290 4.25 22.84 -8.60
C SER A 290 4.43 22.67 -10.11
N GLY A 291 3.83 21.64 -10.71
CA GLY A 291 3.61 21.64 -12.17
C GLY A 291 4.04 20.41 -12.96
N TYR A 292 4.30 19.27 -12.32
CA TYR A 292 4.61 18.06 -13.09
C TYR A 292 3.37 17.54 -13.84
N PRO A 293 3.54 17.07 -15.09
CA PRO A 293 2.46 16.44 -15.82
C PRO A 293 1.97 15.21 -15.04
N LYS A 294 0.65 15.00 -15.01
CA LYS A 294 0.03 13.83 -14.39
C LYS A 294 -0.25 12.80 -15.47
N ASP A 295 0.23 11.57 -15.26
CA ASP A 295 -0.01 10.45 -16.17
C ASP A 295 -0.88 9.38 -15.49
N TYR A 296 -2.12 9.24 -15.95
CA TYR A 296 -3.10 8.29 -15.44
C TYR A 296 -3.14 6.97 -16.24
N SER A 297 -2.24 6.75 -17.19
CA SER A 297 -2.37 5.64 -18.15
C SER A 297 -2.29 4.23 -17.55
N ASP A 298 -1.79 4.07 -16.31
CA ASP A 298 -1.86 2.78 -15.58
C ASP A 298 -2.97 2.76 -14.50
N ILE A 299 -3.76 3.84 -14.36
CA ILE A 299 -4.77 3.99 -13.32
C ILE A 299 -6.15 3.97 -13.95
N ASN A 300 -6.95 2.97 -13.61
CA ASN A 300 -8.35 2.94 -13.98
C ASN A 300 -9.22 3.59 -12.90
N LEU A 301 -9.78 4.76 -13.20
CA LEU A 301 -10.62 5.49 -12.23
C LEU A 301 -11.91 4.75 -11.85
N SER A 302 -12.36 3.76 -12.65
CA SER A 302 -13.54 2.95 -12.29
C SER A 302 -13.28 1.93 -11.18
N ASP A 303 -12.02 1.71 -10.83
CA ASP A 303 -11.63 0.78 -9.77
C ASP A 303 -11.87 1.37 -8.38
N TYR A 304 -12.01 2.70 -8.26
CA TYR A 304 -12.21 3.37 -6.97
C TYR A 304 -13.67 3.40 -6.54
N PHE A 305 -13.90 3.49 -5.23
CA PHE A 305 -15.22 3.36 -4.60
C PHE A 305 -15.97 4.69 -4.45
N HIS A 306 -15.62 5.68 -5.26
CA HIS A 306 -16.30 6.98 -5.28
C HIS A 306 -16.71 7.33 -6.70
N PHE A 307 -17.83 8.03 -6.82
CA PHE A 307 -18.23 8.59 -8.09
C PHE A 307 -17.20 9.62 -8.55
N SER A 308 -16.56 9.35 -9.68
CA SER A 308 -15.67 10.30 -10.35
C SER A 308 -16.32 10.81 -11.63
N PRO A 309 -16.65 12.10 -11.74
CA PRO A 309 -17.15 12.70 -12.98
C PRO A 309 -16.16 12.56 -14.15
N LEU A 310 -14.86 12.35 -13.84
CA LEU A 310 -13.81 12.15 -14.83
C LEU A 310 -13.73 10.69 -15.33
N GLY A 311 -14.26 9.73 -14.55
CA GLY A 311 -14.26 8.31 -14.93
C GLY A 311 -15.27 7.96 -16.02
N THR A 312 -16.38 8.71 -16.12
CA THR A 312 -17.42 8.53 -17.15
C THR A 312 -17.01 9.05 -18.52
N VAL A 313 -15.99 9.91 -18.60
CA VAL A 313 -15.49 10.46 -19.87
C VAL A 313 -14.66 9.43 -20.64
N ASN A 314 -13.91 8.57 -19.92
CA ASN A 314 -13.06 7.54 -20.55
C ASN A 314 -13.85 6.32 -21.07
N SER A 315 -15.06 6.07 -20.57
CA SER A 315 -15.91 4.95 -21.06
C SER A 315 -16.62 5.24 -22.39
N HIS A 316 -16.55 6.47 -22.89
CA HIS A 316 -17.14 6.87 -24.18
C HIS A 316 -16.11 7.08 -25.30
N MET A 317 -14.84 6.77 -25.06
CA MET A 317 -13.76 6.86 -26.07
C MET A 317 -13.11 5.50 -26.43
N SER A 318 -13.70 4.38 -26.01
CA SER A 318 -13.26 3.02 -26.42
C SER A 318 -14.09 2.47 -27.57
#